data_AF-A0A833LJF0-F1
#
_entry.id   AF-A0A833LJF0-F1
#
_cell.length_a   1.000
_cell.length_b   1.000
_cell.length_c   1.000
_cell.angle_alpha   90.00
_cell.angle_beta   90.00
_cell.angle_gamma   90.00
#
_symmetry.space_group_name_H-M   'P 1'
#
loop_
_entity.id
_entity.type
_entity.pdbx_description
1 polymer ?
#
loop_
_entity_poly.entity_id
_entity_poly.type
_entity_poly.pdbx_seq_one_letter_code
_entity_poly.pdbx_strand_id
1 'polypeptide(L)'
;MSEFRSLVDLASDAALAISGESRVVAWNERAASLLGYEPEQALGRPCYDVLQAILPTGEPLCMPDCEGKRCFVRHSPFAVRECSLRHKDGRWLRAGLSTLVAAAADKDEPDSAAVAVVFLQAREAPVSGASADRQLRVFAFGRFGLSVADRGLPIDRWYRKHAVTLLKLLVTHSGEAVHRERVIECLWPDADERRGRERLKVTTYFLRQQMRAAGVPGDVVTVADAAYGLKRDLVWLDRDMFESLFNEGRRLEQRGRLRDALVRFEKAECVYKGDYLPEERYADWCAEERERLREIHFEVLGHMVDGYLSGGDHERAMRYCRLALSREPCREHFHRALMICLASLGQRDRAIARYHRCRQVLKAELGVEPSPETER
;
A
#
# COMPACT_ATOMS: atom_id res chain seq x y z
N MET A 1 5.61 35.70 -3.59
CA MET A 1 5.11 34.79 -4.66
C MET A 1 6.06 33.62 -4.72
N SER A 2 5.63 32.43 -4.29
CA SER A 2 6.59 31.37 -3.90
C SER A 2 7.37 30.80 -5.09
N GLU A 3 8.64 30.45 -4.84
CA GLU A 3 9.59 29.83 -5.78
C GLU A 3 8.96 28.66 -6.56
N PHE A 4 8.09 27.89 -5.91
CA PHE A 4 7.39 26.76 -6.52
C PHE A 4 6.38 27.17 -7.60
N ARG A 5 5.71 28.31 -7.47
CA ARG A 5 4.78 28.78 -8.51
C ARG A 5 5.55 29.14 -9.79
N SER A 6 6.68 29.82 -9.65
CA SER A 6 7.57 30.11 -10.77
C SER A 6 8.12 28.83 -11.41
N LEU A 7 8.46 27.81 -10.61
CA LEU A 7 8.87 26.50 -11.11
C LEU A 7 7.78 25.80 -11.93
N VAL A 8 6.52 25.86 -11.49
CA VAL A 8 5.38 25.30 -12.24
C VAL A 8 5.16 26.03 -13.56
N ASP A 9 5.18 27.36 -13.53
CA ASP A 9 4.94 28.20 -14.71
C ASP A 9 6.05 28.03 -15.78
N LEU A 10 7.30 27.81 -15.36
CA LEU A 10 8.46 27.62 -16.24
C LEU A 10 8.70 26.17 -16.66
N ALA A 11 7.98 25.19 -16.09
CA ALA A 11 8.18 23.79 -16.40
C ALA A 11 7.82 23.46 -17.85
N SER A 12 8.68 22.69 -18.52
CA SER A 12 8.43 22.19 -19.89
C SER A 12 7.38 21.06 -19.91
N ASP A 13 7.27 20.32 -18.81
CA ASP A 13 6.32 19.22 -18.62
C ASP A 13 5.02 19.73 -17.96
N ALA A 14 3.98 18.88 -17.97
CA ALA A 14 2.79 19.12 -17.16
C ALA A 14 3.17 19.16 -15.68
N ALA A 15 2.89 20.27 -15.01
CA ALA A 15 3.33 20.49 -13.63
C ALA A 15 2.23 21.10 -12.76
N LEU A 16 2.24 20.72 -11.49
CA LEU A 16 1.38 21.26 -10.45
C LEU A 16 2.14 21.39 -9.12
N ALA A 17 1.79 22.39 -8.32
CA ALA A 17 2.29 22.53 -6.95
C ALA A 17 1.22 22.11 -5.95
N ILE A 18 1.63 21.48 -4.86
CA ILE A 18 0.75 20.92 -3.83
C ILE A 18 1.11 21.53 -2.47
N SER A 19 0.11 21.93 -1.67
CA SER A 19 0.29 22.39 -0.29
C SER A 19 0.42 21.24 0.72
N GLY A 20 0.77 21.54 1.97
CA GLY A 20 0.81 20.55 3.06
C GLY A 20 -0.51 19.80 3.27
N GLU A 21 -1.65 20.45 2.96
CA GLU A 21 -2.99 19.84 2.99
C GLU A 21 -3.33 19.00 1.75
N SER A 22 -2.38 18.75 0.86
CA SER A 22 -2.60 18.04 -0.41
C SER A 22 -3.53 18.78 -1.38
N ARG A 23 -3.64 20.11 -1.30
CA ARG A 23 -4.40 20.93 -2.25
C ARG A 23 -3.50 21.42 -3.38
N VAL A 24 -4.05 21.50 -4.59
CA VAL A 24 -3.36 22.08 -5.75
C VAL A 24 -3.29 23.59 -5.58
N VAL A 25 -2.07 24.16 -5.57
CA VAL A 25 -1.83 25.60 -5.36
C VAL A 25 -1.16 26.29 -6.56
N ALA A 26 -0.65 25.51 -7.51
CA ALA A 26 -0.24 26.00 -8.83
C ALA A 26 -0.53 24.92 -9.88
N TRP A 27 -0.78 25.34 -11.12
CA TRP A 27 -1.19 24.47 -12.22
C TRP A 27 -0.82 25.14 -13.54
N ASN A 28 -0.02 24.48 -14.39
CA ASN A 28 0.38 25.05 -15.67
C ASN A 28 -0.51 24.61 -16.84
N GLU A 29 -0.37 25.32 -17.97
CA GLU A 29 -1.11 25.05 -19.22
C GLU A 29 -0.92 23.62 -19.75
N ARG A 30 0.26 23.03 -19.52
CA ARG A 30 0.55 21.65 -19.91
C ARG A 30 -0.22 20.64 -19.08
N ALA A 31 -0.38 20.88 -17.77
CA ALA A 31 -1.24 20.08 -16.91
C ALA A 31 -2.72 20.23 -17.31
N ALA A 32 -3.16 21.43 -17.68
CA ALA A 32 -4.50 21.65 -18.21
C ALA A 32 -4.75 20.85 -19.50
N SER A 33 -3.81 20.92 -20.45
CA SER A 33 -3.86 20.16 -21.69
C SER A 33 -3.83 18.64 -21.47
N LEU A 34 -3.02 18.18 -20.51
CA LEU A 34 -2.87 16.75 -20.22
C LEU A 34 -4.09 16.16 -19.51
N LEU A 35 -4.64 16.83 -18.49
CA LEU A 35 -5.68 16.28 -17.62
C LEU A 35 -7.08 16.85 -17.88
N GLY A 36 -7.19 17.88 -18.72
CA GLY A 36 -8.46 18.49 -19.13
C GLY A 36 -9.12 19.36 -18.06
N TYR A 37 -8.38 19.72 -17.01
CA TYR A 37 -8.84 20.67 -15.99
C TYR A 37 -8.24 22.05 -16.27
N GLU A 38 -9.10 23.03 -16.46
CA GLU A 38 -8.68 24.43 -16.48
C GLU A 38 -8.10 24.83 -15.11
N PRO A 39 -7.18 25.81 -15.02
CA PRO A 39 -6.58 26.22 -13.76
C PRO A 39 -7.61 26.51 -12.65
N GLU A 40 -8.69 27.22 -13.00
CA GLU A 40 -9.80 27.55 -12.09
C GLU A 40 -10.52 26.32 -11.52
N GLN A 41 -10.48 25.20 -12.24
CA GLN A 41 -11.10 23.94 -11.85
C GLN A 41 -10.14 23.02 -11.08
N ALA A 42 -8.83 23.25 -11.19
CA ALA A 42 -7.82 22.43 -10.52
C ALA A 42 -7.38 23.07 -9.19
N LEU A 43 -7.19 24.40 -9.16
CA LEU A 43 -6.71 25.14 -8.00
C LEU A 43 -7.65 24.97 -6.80
N GLY A 44 -7.05 24.78 -5.62
CA GLY A 44 -7.74 24.53 -4.36
C GLY A 44 -8.31 23.11 -4.20
N ARG A 45 -8.41 22.30 -5.27
CA ARG A 45 -8.89 20.92 -5.16
C ARG A 45 -7.81 20.00 -4.59
N PRO A 46 -8.19 18.89 -3.94
CA PRO A 46 -7.23 17.89 -3.52
C PRO A 46 -6.52 17.28 -4.73
N CYS A 47 -5.20 17.15 -4.68
CA CYS A 47 -4.40 16.62 -5.79
C CYS A 47 -4.84 15.20 -6.19
N TYR A 48 -5.29 14.39 -5.23
CA TYR A 48 -5.76 13.03 -5.49
C TYR A 48 -7.09 12.98 -6.27
N ASP A 49 -7.92 14.02 -6.19
CA ASP A 49 -9.15 14.11 -6.99
C ASP A 49 -8.87 14.50 -8.43
N VAL A 50 -7.79 15.26 -8.65
CA VAL A 50 -7.41 15.75 -9.98
C VAL A 50 -6.58 14.70 -10.72
N LEU A 51 -5.56 14.12 -10.07
CA LEU A 51 -4.65 13.16 -10.68
C LEU A 51 -5.26 11.76 -10.80
N GLN A 52 -5.92 11.29 -9.74
CA GLN A 52 -6.51 9.94 -9.62
C GLN A 52 -5.57 8.83 -10.15
N ALA A 53 -4.25 8.99 -9.94
CA ALA A 53 -3.25 8.11 -10.51
C ALA A 53 -3.34 6.67 -9.98
N ILE A 54 -2.95 5.71 -10.82
CA ILE A 54 -2.91 4.27 -10.53
C ILE A 54 -1.61 3.69 -11.10
N LEU A 55 -0.95 2.79 -10.39
CA LEU A 55 0.22 2.08 -10.91
C LEU A 55 -0.16 1.11 -12.04
N PRO A 56 0.79 0.68 -12.90
CA PRO A 56 0.54 -0.33 -13.92
C PRO A 56 0.03 -1.66 -13.34
N THR A 57 0.29 -1.91 -12.05
CA THR A 57 -0.26 -3.05 -11.32
C THR A 57 -1.73 -2.88 -10.95
N GLY A 58 -2.37 -1.73 -11.21
CA GLY A 58 -3.75 -1.44 -10.82
C GLY A 58 -3.91 -0.86 -9.40
N GLU A 59 -2.82 -0.74 -8.64
CA GLU A 59 -2.82 -0.13 -7.30
C GLU A 59 -3.10 1.38 -7.37
N PRO A 60 -4.04 1.93 -6.57
CA PRO A 60 -4.26 3.36 -6.49
C PRO A 60 -3.02 4.10 -5.98
N LEU A 61 -2.47 5.01 -6.79
CA LEU A 61 -1.32 5.82 -6.44
C LEU A 61 -1.73 7.15 -5.78
N CYS A 62 -2.81 7.79 -6.26
CA CYS A 62 -3.27 9.07 -5.72
C CYS A 62 -4.47 8.87 -4.80
N MET A 63 -4.30 9.23 -3.52
CA MET A 63 -5.27 9.09 -2.44
C MET A 63 -4.96 10.09 -1.30
N PRO A 64 -5.92 10.41 -0.39
CA PRO A 64 -5.71 11.38 0.70
C PRO A 64 -4.44 11.23 1.56
N ASP A 65 -3.95 9.99 1.75
CA ASP A 65 -2.74 9.66 2.50
C ASP A 65 -1.78 8.77 1.69
N CYS A 66 -1.59 9.10 0.41
CA CYS A 66 -0.69 8.35 -0.47
C CYS A 66 0.79 8.43 -0.05
N GLU A 67 1.61 7.53 -0.61
CA GLU A 67 3.06 7.51 -0.40
C GLU A 67 3.72 8.84 -0.77
N GLY A 68 3.26 9.51 -1.84
CA GLY A 68 3.70 10.85 -2.22
C GLY A 68 3.58 11.85 -1.07
N LYS A 69 2.41 11.93 -0.41
CA LYS A 69 2.19 12.82 0.75
C LYS A 69 3.14 12.49 1.90
N ARG A 70 3.36 11.21 2.19
CA ARG A 70 4.31 10.77 3.24
C ARG A 70 5.75 11.17 2.90
N CYS A 71 6.13 11.09 1.64
CA CYS A 71 7.42 11.55 1.14
C CYS A 71 7.57 13.07 1.28
N PHE A 72 6.52 13.85 1.01
CA PHE A 72 6.54 15.31 1.15
C PHE A 72 6.80 15.74 2.60
N VAL A 73 6.09 15.13 3.55
CA VAL A 73 6.29 15.37 5.00
C VAL A 73 7.71 15.00 5.45
N ARG A 74 8.35 14.03 4.78
CA ARG A 74 9.72 13.59 5.07
C ARG A 74 10.78 14.30 4.23
N HIS A 75 10.42 15.35 3.48
CA HIS A 75 11.32 16.07 2.59
C HIS A 75 12.07 15.16 1.61
N SER A 76 11.43 14.07 1.16
CA SER A 76 12.03 13.06 0.30
C SER A 76 11.32 13.05 -1.07
N PRO A 77 12.04 13.00 -2.20
CA PRO A 77 11.40 12.93 -3.51
C PRO A 77 10.67 11.59 -3.69
N PHE A 78 9.58 11.64 -4.46
CA PHE A 78 8.79 10.49 -4.86
C PHE A 78 8.75 10.42 -6.38
N ALA A 79 8.90 9.22 -6.94
CA ALA A 79 8.79 9.03 -8.38
C ALA A 79 8.27 7.64 -8.73
N VAL A 80 7.40 7.59 -9.74
CA VAL A 80 6.94 6.38 -10.41
C VAL A 80 7.24 6.52 -11.89
N ARG A 81 7.90 5.49 -12.44
CA ARG A 81 8.29 5.50 -13.86
C ARG A 81 7.09 5.44 -14.79
N GLU A 82 6.04 4.75 -14.38
CA GLU A 82 4.80 4.60 -15.14
C GLU A 82 3.63 4.54 -14.16
N CYS A 83 2.56 5.23 -14.51
CA CYS A 83 1.26 5.20 -13.86
C CYS A 83 0.20 5.59 -14.91
N SER A 84 -1.06 5.36 -14.59
CA SER A 84 -2.21 5.84 -15.35
C SER A 84 -2.87 6.98 -14.57
N LEU A 85 -3.02 8.15 -15.18
CA LEU A 85 -3.73 9.31 -14.65
C LEU A 85 -5.13 9.39 -15.25
N ARG A 86 -6.09 10.00 -14.54
CA ARG A 86 -7.45 10.16 -15.05
C ARG A 86 -7.69 11.57 -15.58
N HIS A 87 -7.97 11.68 -16.86
CA HIS A 87 -8.45 12.92 -17.46
C HIS A 87 -9.88 13.26 -16.98
N LYS A 88 -10.26 14.54 -17.04
CA LYS A 88 -11.56 15.04 -16.57
C LYS A 88 -12.77 14.37 -17.24
N ASP A 89 -12.68 14.03 -18.52
CA ASP A 89 -13.72 13.29 -19.27
C ASP A 89 -13.82 11.80 -18.87
N GLY A 90 -12.90 11.31 -18.03
CA GLY A 90 -12.87 9.95 -17.52
C GLY A 90 -11.92 9.00 -18.25
N ARG A 91 -11.25 9.41 -19.34
CA ARG A 91 -10.23 8.58 -20.02
C ARG A 91 -8.95 8.46 -19.18
N TRP A 92 -8.24 7.34 -19.34
CA TRP A 92 -6.96 7.09 -18.68
C TRP A 92 -5.80 7.45 -19.59
N LEU A 93 -4.75 8.04 -19.01
CA LEU A 93 -3.55 8.51 -19.70
C LEU A 93 -2.32 7.91 -19.04
N ARG A 94 -1.39 7.34 -19.81
CA ARG A 94 -0.13 6.87 -19.23
C ARG A 94 0.84 8.02 -19.01
N ALA A 95 1.44 8.07 -17.84
CA ALA A 95 2.45 9.07 -17.52
C ALA A 95 3.50 8.54 -16.53
N GLY A 96 4.70 9.11 -16.58
CA GLY A 96 5.59 9.13 -15.43
C GLY A 96 5.16 10.23 -14.46
N LEU A 97 5.35 10.01 -13.16
CA LEU A 97 5.12 11.03 -12.14
C LEU A 97 6.38 11.13 -11.28
N SER A 98 6.91 12.33 -11.13
CA SER A 98 8.04 12.62 -10.25
C SER A 98 7.77 13.89 -9.45
N THR A 99 8.44 14.03 -8.31
CA THR A 99 8.22 15.18 -7.42
C THR A 99 9.52 15.82 -7.00
N LEU A 100 9.55 17.15 -7.01
CA LEU A 100 10.52 17.95 -6.25
C LEU A 100 9.86 18.39 -4.95
N VAL A 101 10.56 18.27 -3.82
CA VAL A 101 10.04 18.57 -2.48
C VAL A 101 10.86 19.70 -1.87
N ALA A 102 10.19 20.62 -1.18
CA ALA A 102 10.87 21.72 -0.49
C ALA A 102 11.86 21.20 0.55
N ALA A 103 13.05 21.80 0.58
CA ALA A 103 14.00 21.60 1.67
C ALA A 103 13.38 22.09 2.99
N ALA A 104 13.76 21.49 4.12
CA ALA A 104 13.22 21.80 5.45
C ALA A 104 13.49 23.22 5.97
N ALA A 105 14.03 24.12 5.15
CA ALA A 105 14.39 25.48 5.50
C ALA A 105 13.33 26.47 4.99
N ASP A 106 12.25 26.61 5.74
CA ASP A 106 11.76 27.90 6.24
C ASP A 106 10.58 27.65 7.18
N LYS A 107 10.75 27.96 8.47
CA LYS A 107 9.73 27.74 9.51
C LYS A 107 8.73 28.90 9.63
N ASP A 108 8.84 29.91 8.77
CA ASP A 108 8.17 31.20 8.96
C ASP A 108 6.90 31.41 8.12
N GLU A 109 6.46 30.46 7.30
CA GLU A 109 5.12 30.49 6.67
C GLU A 109 4.40 29.13 6.74
N PRO A 110 3.68 28.83 7.84
CA PRO A 110 3.10 27.50 8.08
C PRO A 110 1.91 27.13 7.18
N ASP A 111 1.26 28.10 6.52
CA ASP A 111 -0.12 27.90 6.02
C ASP A 111 -0.37 28.18 4.54
N SER A 112 0.66 28.43 3.71
CA SER A 112 0.43 28.67 2.27
C SER A 112 1.57 28.28 1.32
N ALA A 113 2.71 27.79 1.82
CA ALA A 113 3.82 27.42 0.97
C ALA A 113 3.59 26.02 0.35
N ALA A 114 3.71 25.92 -0.97
CA ALA A 114 3.75 24.63 -1.64
C ALA A 114 4.85 23.75 -1.03
N VAL A 115 4.54 22.49 -0.71
CA VAL A 115 5.49 21.53 -0.14
C VAL A 115 6.14 20.65 -1.19
N ALA A 116 5.51 20.51 -2.36
CA ALA A 116 6.04 19.75 -3.48
C ALA A 116 5.54 20.28 -4.83
N VAL A 117 6.36 20.13 -5.87
CA VAL A 117 5.96 20.24 -7.27
C VAL A 117 5.97 18.85 -7.88
N VAL A 118 4.86 18.48 -8.52
CA VAL A 118 4.68 17.23 -9.22
C VAL A 118 4.82 17.49 -10.72
N PHE A 119 5.69 16.72 -11.37
CA PHE A 119 5.88 16.70 -12.80
C PHE A 119 5.25 15.44 -13.39
N LEU A 120 4.53 15.62 -14.49
CA LEU A 120 3.80 14.57 -15.19
C LEU A 120 4.33 14.51 -16.62
N GLN A 121 4.87 13.35 -16.98
CA GLN A 121 5.44 13.11 -18.30
C GLN A 121 4.52 12.16 -19.05
N ALA A 122 3.72 12.70 -19.98
CA ALA A 122 2.88 11.89 -20.85
C ALA A 122 3.74 10.88 -21.62
N ARG A 123 3.31 9.63 -21.65
CA ARG A 123 3.99 8.57 -22.40
C ARG A 123 3.14 8.15 -23.58
N GLU A 124 3.74 8.16 -24.77
CA GLU A 124 3.15 7.50 -25.94
C GLU A 124 2.99 6.01 -25.65
N ALA A 125 1.83 5.45 -25.98
CA ALA A 125 1.55 4.05 -25.73
C ALA A 125 2.39 3.17 -26.67
N PRO A 126 3.04 2.10 -26.19
CA PRO A 126 3.16 0.91 -27.02
C PRO A 126 1.73 0.39 -27.26
N VAL A 127 1.37 0.17 -28.52
CA VAL A 127 0.17 -0.59 -28.89
C VAL A 127 0.39 -2.02 -28.41
N SER A 128 -0.09 -2.34 -27.21
CA SER A 128 -0.05 -3.70 -26.67
C SER A 128 -1.22 -3.90 -25.72
N GLY A 129 -2.16 -4.70 -26.21
CA GLY A 129 -3.35 -5.30 -25.60
C GLY A 129 -3.82 -4.75 -24.26
N ALA A 130 -5.06 -4.22 -24.25
CA ALA A 130 -5.92 -4.43 -23.10
C ALA A 130 -5.82 -5.90 -22.71
N SER A 131 -5.24 -6.21 -21.55
CA SER A 131 -5.28 -7.56 -21.03
C SER A 131 -6.73 -8.02 -21.06
N ALA A 132 -7.00 -9.14 -21.73
CA ALA A 132 -8.31 -9.77 -21.76
C ALA A 132 -8.73 -10.27 -20.36
N ASP A 133 -7.85 -10.11 -19.36
CA ASP A 133 -8.08 -10.52 -18.00
C ASP A 133 -9.09 -9.58 -17.32
N ARG A 134 -10.32 -10.07 -17.24
CA ARG A 134 -11.44 -9.44 -16.51
C ARG A 134 -11.46 -9.85 -15.04
N GLN A 135 -10.35 -10.35 -14.51
CA GLN A 135 -10.21 -10.71 -13.11
C GLN A 135 -10.25 -9.46 -12.22
N LEU A 136 -10.95 -9.57 -11.09
CA LEU A 136 -10.94 -8.56 -10.03
C LEU A 136 -9.63 -8.68 -9.26
N ARG A 137 -8.79 -7.65 -9.31
CA ARG A 137 -7.58 -7.56 -8.49
C ARG A 137 -7.90 -6.81 -7.21
N VAL A 138 -7.58 -7.40 -6.07
CA VAL A 138 -7.78 -6.82 -4.75
C VAL A 138 -6.43 -6.58 -4.11
N PHE A 139 -6.25 -5.36 -3.59
CA PHE A 139 -5.10 -4.95 -2.81
C PHE A 139 -5.55 -4.77 -1.37
N ALA A 140 -5.02 -5.59 -0.47
CA ALA A 140 -5.39 -5.63 0.93
C ALA A 140 -4.23 -5.28 1.87
N PHE A 141 -2.99 -5.21 1.38
CA PHE A 141 -1.86 -4.69 2.15
C PHE A 141 -1.74 -3.18 2.05
N GLY A 142 -1.70 -2.50 3.19
CA GLY A 142 -1.81 -1.04 3.20
C GLY A 142 -3.23 -0.62 2.83
N ARG A 143 -3.39 0.42 2.01
CA ARG A 143 -4.74 0.92 1.71
C ARG A 143 -5.51 -0.07 0.85
N PHE A 144 -6.75 -0.38 1.25
CA PHE A 144 -7.61 -1.27 0.48
C PHE A 144 -7.94 -0.68 -0.90
N GLY A 145 -7.78 -1.49 -1.95
CA GLY A 145 -7.99 -1.07 -3.33
C GLY A 145 -8.50 -2.20 -4.22
N LEU A 146 -9.16 -1.82 -5.32
CA LEU A 146 -9.66 -2.76 -6.33
C LEU A 146 -9.24 -2.28 -7.72
N SER A 147 -8.94 -3.21 -8.63
CA SER A 147 -8.77 -2.91 -10.06
C SER A 147 -9.24 -4.05 -10.96
N VAL A 148 -9.55 -3.72 -12.22
CA VAL A 148 -9.96 -4.67 -13.27
C VAL A 148 -9.33 -4.24 -14.59
N ALA A 149 -8.66 -5.14 -15.30
CA ALA A 149 -7.90 -4.81 -16.52
C ALA A 149 -7.03 -3.54 -16.33
N ASP A 150 -6.28 -3.52 -15.22
CA ASP A 150 -5.40 -2.45 -14.75
C ASP A 150 -6.07 -1.07 -14.56
N ARG A 151 -7.40 -1.05 -14.41
CA ARG A 151 -8.20 0.13 -14.07
C ARG A 151 -8.72 0.03 -12.64
N GLY A 152 -8.30 0.93 -11.77
CA GLY A 152 -8.79 0.97 -10.40
C GLY A 152 -10.25 1.39 -10.29
N LEU A 153 -10.94 0.82 -9.31
CA LEU A 153 -12.34 1.12 -9.03
C LEU A 153 -12.43 2.22 -7.96
N PRO A 154 -13.28 3.25 -8.16
CA PRO A 154 -13.41 4.35 -7.21
C PRO A 154 -14.31 3.95 -6.03
N ILE A 155 -13.86 3.01 -5.21
CA ILE A 155 -14.62 2.47 -4.05
C ILE A 155 -15.03 3.56 -3.05
N ASP A 156 -14.27 4.66 -2.98
CA ASP A 156 -14.59 5.80 -2.12
C ASP A 156 -15.85 6.55 -2.58
N ARG A 157 -16.21 6.45 -3.87
CA ARG A 157 -17.44 7.04 -4.43
C ARG A 157 -18.66 6.12 -4.28
N TRP A 158 -18.48 4.90 -3.79
CA TRP A 158 -19.61 4.00 -3.59
C TRP A 158 -20.45 4.47 -2.40
N TYR A 159 -21.73 4.74 -2.67
CA TYR A 159 -22.66 5.25 -1.67
C TYR A 159 -23.04 4.19 -0.62
N ARG A 160 -22.85 2.89 -0.90
CA ARG A 160 -23.04 1.80 0.06
C ARG A 160 -21.70 1.31 0.60
N LYS A 161 -21.24 1.87 1.71
CA LYS A 161 -19.94 1.51 2.33
C LYS A 161 -19.88 0.04 2.78
N HIS A 162 -20.98 -0.51 3.29
CA HIS A 162 -21.05 -1.94 3.64
C HIS A 162 -20.82 -2.91 2.46
N ALA A 163 -20.93 -2.46 1.20
CA ALA A 163 -20.56 -3.30 0.07
C ALA A 163 -19.05 -3.53 -0.01
N VAL A 164 -18.26 -2.51 0.37
CA VAL A 164 -16.81 -2.64 0.48
C VAL A 164 -16.46 -3.52 1.69
N THR A 165 -17.12 -3.33 2.83
CA THR A 165 -16.92 -4.19 4.01
C THR A 165 -17.29 -5.65 3.74
N LEU A 166 -18.39 -5.91 3.02
CA LEU A 166 -18.76 -7.25 2.56
C LEU A 166 -17.63 -7.87 1.74
N LEU A 167 -17.10 -7.12 0.76
CA LEU A 167 -16.02 -7.62 -0.08
C LEU A 167 -14.76 -7.91 0.75
N LYS A 168 -14.37 -7.02 1.67
CA LYS A 168 -13.24 -7.24 2.57
C LYS A 168 -13.41 -8.51 3.40
N LEU A 169 -14.60 -8.71 4.00
CA LEU A 169 -14.93 -9.92 4.77
C LEU A 169 -14.76 -11.20 3.92
N LEU A 170 -15.29 -11.20 2.69
CA LEU A 170 -15.19 -12.34 1.78
C LEU A 170 -13.76 -12.57 1.26
N VAL A 171 -12.95 -11.51 1.13
CA VAL A 171 -11.52 -11.59 0.77
C VAL A 171 -10.69 -12.14 1.93
N THR A 172 -11.04 -11.83 3.17
CA THR A 172 -10.39 -12.41 4.36
C THR A 172 -10.64 -13.90 4.45
N HIS A 173 -11.87 -14.33 4.15
CA HIS A 173 -12.27 -15.74 4.15
C HIS A 173 -12.19 -16.35 2.74
N SER A 174 -11.31 -15.85 1.87
CA SER A 174 -11.24 -16.30 0.48
C SER A 174 -10.86 -17.78 0.41
N GLY A 175 -11.74 -18.61 -0.13
CA GLY A 175 -11.60 -20.07 -0.16
C GLY A 175 -12.66 -20.79 0.66
N GLU A 176 -13.37 -20.07 1.53
CA GLU A 176 -14.48 -20.57 2.34
C GLU A 176 -15.74 -19.74 2.10
N ALA A 177 -16.91 -20.36 2.30
CA ALA A 177 -18.18 -19.66 2.23
C ALA A 177 -18.57 -19.17 3.63
N VAL A 178 -18.90 -17.88 3.76
CA VAL A 178 -19.29 -17.25 5.02
C VAL A 178 -20.81 -17.30 5.16
N HIS A 179 -21.32 -17.96 6.21
CA HIS A 179 -22.75 -18.05 6.45
C HIS A 179 -23.40 -16.67 6.61
N ARG A 180 -24.61 -16.48 6.08
CA ARG A 180 -25.33 -15.21 6.10
C ARG A 180 -25.41 -14.56 7.47
N GLU A 181 -25.66 -15.34 8.51
CA GLU A 181 -25.78 -14.82 9.88
C GLU A 181 -24.50 -14.17 10.34
N ARG A 182 -23.35 -14.80 10.06
CA ARG A 182 -22.03 -14.22 10.34
C ARG A 182 -21.79 -12.94 9.54
N VAL A 183 -22.18 -12.93 8.27
CA VAL A 183 -22.09 -11.70 7.44
C VAL A 183 -22.94 -10.58 8.04
N ILE A 184 -24.18 -10.88 8.47
CA ILE A 184 -25.07 -9.89 9.07
C ILE A 184 -24.49 -9.38 10.39
N GLU A 185 -24.04 -10.27 11.27
CA GLU A 185 -23.42 -9.91 12.55
C GLU A 185 -22.20 -8.99 12.36
N CYS A 186 -21.33 -9.28 11.38
CA CYS A 186 -20.16 -8.46 11.09
C CYS A 186 -20.51 -7.09 10.50
N LEU A 187 -21.52 -7.00 9.63
CA LEU A 187 -21.84 -5.75 8.93
C LEU A 187 -22.85 -4.87 9.68
N TRP A 188 -23.78 -5.48 10.40
CA TRP A 188 -24.90 -4.83 11.08
C TRP A 188 -25.20 -5.54 12.42
N PRO A 189 -24.33 -5.40 13.44
CA PRO A 189 -24.49 -6.09 14.71
C PRO A 189 -25.83 -5.75 15.41
N ASP A 190 -26.34 -4.54 15.19
CA ASP A 190 -27.59 -4.07 15.81
C ASP A 190 -28.87 -4.41 15.03
N ALA A 191 -28.76 -5.10 13.88
CA ALA A 191 -29.92 -5.42 13.06
C ALA A 191 -30.58 -6.72 13.52
N ASP A 192 -31.91 -6.69 13.65
CA ASP A 192 -32.70 -7.93 13.72
C ASP A 192 -32.51 -8.78 12.44
N GLU A 193 -32.81 -10.06 12.55
CA GLU A 193 -32.57 -11.04 11.48
C GLU A 193 -33.24 -10.64 10.15
N ARG A 194 -34.48 -10.15 10.20
CA ARG A 194 -35.24 -9.78 8.99
C ARG A 194 -34.59 -8.57 8.31
N ARG A 195 -34.29 -7.52 9.07
CA ARG A 195 -33.63 -6.31 8.57
C ARG A 195 -32.22 -6.62 8.06
N GLY A 196 -31.47 -7.46 8.75
CA GLY A 196 -30.15 -7.91 8.32
C GLY A 196 -30.20 -8.63 6.98
N ARG A 197 -31.15 -9.56 6.80
CA ARG A 197 -31.38 -10.28 5.54
C ARG A 197 -31.71 -9.32 4.39
N GLU A 198 -32.59 -8.35 4.61
CA GLU A 198 -32.96 -7.34 3.60
C GLU A 198 -31.76 -6.46 3.22
N ARG A 199 -31.02 -5.95 4.21
CA ARG A 199 -29.80 -5.16 3.99
C ARG A 199 -28.74 -5.93 3.23
N LEU A 200 -28.53 -7.21 3.57
CA LEU A 200 -27.55 -8.05 2.88
C LEU A 200 -27.90 -8.28 1.42
N LYS A 201 -29.17 -8.56 1.10
CA LYS A 201 -29.63 -8.71 -0.30
C LYS A 201 -29.34 -7.46 -1.12
N VAL A 202 -29.70 -6.29 -0.60
CA VAL A 202 -29.49 -5.00 -1.29
C VAL A 202 -28.00 -4.68 -1.44
N THR A 203 -27.19 -4.95 -0.41
CA THR A 203 -25.75 -4.72 -0.41
C THR A 203 -25.04 -5.63 -1.42
N THR A 204 -25.42 -6.90 -1.45
CA THR A 204 -24.91 -7.88 -2.42
C THR A 204 -25.30 -7.50 -3.85
N TYR A 205 -26.56 -7.11 -4.07
CA TYR A 205 -27.01 -6.64 -5.38
C TYR A 205 -26.19 -5.44 -5.87
N PHE A 206 -25.99 -4.44 -5.01
CA PHE A 206 -25.17 -3.27 -5.34
C PHE A 206 -23.72 -3.66 -5.66
N LEU A 207 -23.10 -4.52 -4.84
CA LEU A 207 -21.74 -5.00 -5.09
C LEU A 207 -21.64 -5.69 -6.46
N ARG A 208 -22.55 -6.61 -6.78
CA ARG A 208 -22.61 -7.28 -8.09
C ARG A 208 -22.82 -6.30 -9.24
N GLN A 209 -23.61 -5.24 -9.04
CA GLN A 209 -23.81 -4.19 -10.04
C GLN A 209 -22.50 -3.42 -10.31
N GLN A 210 -21.74 -3.08 -9.26
CA GLN A 210 -20.43 -2.43 -9.43
C GLN A 210 -19.44 -3.34 -10.16
N MET A 211 -19.43 -4.64 -9.85
CA MET A 211 -18.59 -5.63 -10.54
C MET A 211 -18.93 -5.72 -12.04
N ARG A 212 -20.22 -5.82 -12.39
CA ARG A 212 -20.68 -5.83 -13.78
C ARG A 212 -20.31 -4.56 -14.53
N ALA A 213 -20.47 -3.39 -13.89
CA ALA A 213 -20.10 -2.10 -14.47
C ALA A 213 -18.59 -2.01 -14.73
N ALA A 214 -17.77 -2.69 -13.92
CA ALA A 214 -16.33 -2.80 -14.11
C ALA A 214 -15.91 -3.88 -15.14
N GLY A 215 -16.86 -4.65 -15.69
CA GLY A 215 -16.58 -5.73 -16.64
C GLY A 215 -16.27 -7.08 -15.99
N VAL A 216 -16.40 -7.21 -14.67
CA VAL A 216 -16.27 -8.47 -13.93
C VAL A 216 -17.63 -9.18 -13.92
N PRO A 217 -17.69 -10.51 -14.15
CA PRO A 217 -18.93 -11.26 -14.00
C PRO A 217 -19.56 -11.03 -12.62
N GLY A 218 -20.84 -10.68 -12.58
CA GLY A 218 -21.51 -10.33 -11.30
C GLY A 218 -21.66 -11.51 -10.34
N ASP A 219 -21.50 -12.74 -10.82
CA ASP A 219 -21.43 -13.96 -10.01
C ASP A 219 -20.05 -14.18 -9.37
N VAL A 220 -19.11 -13.24 -9.50
CA VAL A 220 -17.88 -13.18 -8.70
C VAL A 220 -18.17 -13.27 -7.20
N VAL A 221 -19.27 -12.65 -6.75
CA VAL A 221 -19.83 -12.88 -5.42
C VAL A 221 -20.84 -14.00 -5.52
N THR A 222 -20.56 -15.15 -4.90
CA THR A 222 -21.44 -16.32 -4.91
C THR A 222 -22.39 -16.30 -3.72
N VAL A 223 -23.57 -16.89 -3.92
CA VAL A 223 -24.52 -17.16 -2.83
C VAL A 223 -25.06 -18.57 -3.04
N ALA A 224 -24.78 -19.48 -2.12
CA ALA A 224 -25.24 -20.87 -2.12
C ALA A 224 -25.54 -21.29 -0.68
N ASP A 225 -26.65 -21.99 -0.43
CA ASP A 225 -27.04 -22.50 0.90
C ASP A 225 -26.93 -21.47 2.04
N ALA A 226 -27.41 -20.26 1.77
CA ALA A 226 -27.32 -19.10 2.68
C ALA A 226 -25.89 -18.66 3.04
N ALA A 227 -24.86 -19.16 2.38
CA ALA A 227 -23.48 -18.71 2.51
C ALA A 227 -23.04 -17.83 1.33
N TYR A 228 -22.12 -16.91 1.60
CA TYR A 228 -21.58 -15.94 0.66
C TYR A 228 -20.09 -16.23 0.44
N GLY A 229 -19.61 -16.11 -0.80
CA GLY A 229 -18.21 -16.37 -1.12
C GLY A 229 -17.74 -15.59 -2.34
N LEU A 230 -16.48 -15.83 -2.71
CA LEU A 230 -15.88 -15.32 -3.94
C LEU A 230 -15.50 -16.45 -4.88
N LYS A 231 -15.77 -16.27 -6.18
CA LYS A 231 -15.22 -17.13 -7.23
C LYS A 231 -13.72 -16.86 -7.36
N ARG A 232 -12.89 -17.79 -6.89
CA ARG A 232 -11.43 -17.62 -6.80
C ARG A 232 -10.75 -17.45 -8.15
N ASP A 233 -11.24 -18.11 -9.19
CA ASP A 233 -10.78 -17.93 -10.56
C ASP A 233 -10.98 -16.50 -11.09
N LEU A 234 -11.98 -15.78 -10.57
CA LEU A 234 -12.28 -14.40 -10.94
C LEU A 234 -11.64 -13.36 -10.02
N VAL A 235 -10.84 -13.76 -9.03
CA VAL A 235 -10.24 -12.85 -8.04
C VAL A 235 -8.76 -13.10 -7.84
N TRP A 236 -7.94 -12.06 -8.07
CA TRP A 236 -6.55 -12.02 -7.68
C TRP A 236 -6.40 -11.23 -6.38
N LEU A 237 -5.59 -11.73 -5.43
CA LEU A 237 -5.29 -11.05 -4.18
C LEU A 237 -3.78 -10.85 -4.03
N ASP A 238 -3.37 -9.67 -3.56
CA ASP A 238 -1.98 -9.39 -3.19
C ASP A 238 -1.49 -10.26 -2.03
N ARG A 239 -2.35 -10.59 -1.05
CA ARG A 239 -2.04 -11.58 0.01
C ARG A 239 -1.62 -12.94 -0.54
N ASP A 240 -2.34 -13.45 -1.55
CA ASP A 240 -2.03 -14.77 -2.14
C ASP A 240 -0.65 -14.74 -2.82
N MET A 241 -0.33 -13.63 -3.50
CA MET A 241 0.97 -13.42 -4.12
C MET A 241 2.09 -13.34 -3.08
N PHE A 242 1.89 -12.56 -2.01
CA PHE A 242 2.84 -12.42 -0.91
C PHE A 242 3.14 -13.77 -0.25
N GLU A 243 2.10 -14.53 0.12
CA GLU A 243 2.25 -15.84 0.74
C GLU A 243 2.91 -16.85 -0.19
N SER A 244 2.57 -16.84 -1.48
CA SER A 244 3.19 -17.70 -2.47
C SER A 244 4.69 -17.43 -2.62
N LEU A 245 5.08 -16.15 -2.69
CA LEU A 245 6.49 -15.72 -2.75
C LEU A 245 7.27 -16.11 -1.49
N PHE A 246 6.68 -15.92 -0.31
CA PHE A 246 7.28 -16.35 0.95
C PHE A 246 7.51 -17.86 0.98
N ASN A 247 6.49 -18.65 0.67
CA ASN A 247 6.58 -20.12 0.64
C ASN A 247 7.59 -20.63 -0.40
N GLU A 248 7.67 -19.98 -1.55
CA GLU A 248 8.66 -20.32 -2.57
C GLU A 248 10.10 -19.99 -2.11
N GLY A 249 10.29 -18.84 -1.45
CA GLY A 249 11.56 -18.48 -0.81
C GLY A 249 12.01 -19.56 0.18
N ARG A 250 11.14 -19.96 1.09
CA ARG A 250 11.41 -21.03 2.08
C ARG A 250 11.79 -22.36 1.42
N ARG A 251 11.08 -22.76 0.36
CA ARG A 251 11.41 -23.99 -0.39
C ARG A 251 12.77 -23.90 -1.07
N LEU A 252 13.18 -22.72 -1.53
CA LEU A 252 14.49 -22.50 -2.15
C LEU A 252 15.61 -22.54 -1.10
N GLU A 253 15.41 -21.98 0.09
CA GLU A 253 16.35 -22.09 1.21
C GLU A 253 16.58 -23.54 1.63
N GLN A 254 15.50 -24.32 1.77
CA GLN A 254 15.58 -25.75 2.09
C GLN A 254 16.39 -26.55 1.06
N ARG A 255 16.46 -26.07 -0.19
CA ARG A 255 17.24 -26.67 -1.28
C ARG A 255 18.65 -26.07 -1.41
N GLY A 256 19.06 -25.21 -0.47
CA GLY A 256 20.36 -24.52 -0.50
C GLY A 256 20.48 -23.40 -1.54
N ARG A 257 19.39 -23.01 -2.20
CA ARG A 257 19.36 -21.97 -3.25
C ARG A 257 19.17 -20.58 -2.65
N LEU A 258 20.09 -20.18 -1.76
CA LEU A 258 19.95 -18.99 -0.92
C LEU A 258 19.79 -17.69 -1.73
N ARG A 259 20.53 -17.52 -2.84
CA ARG A 259 20.41 -16.33 -3.70
C ARG A 259 19.02 -16.22 -4.35
N ASP A 260 18.48 -17.34 -4.83
CA ASP A 260 17.16 -17.35 -5.45
C ASP A 260 16.06 -17.13 -4.40
N ALA A 261 16.24 -17.67 -3.19
CA ALA A 261 15.34 -17.44 -2.08
C ALA A 261 15.28 -15.95 -1.70
N LEU A 262 16.45 -15.30 -1.58
CA LEU A 262 16.54 -13.86 -1.30
C LEU A 262 15.76 -13.04 -2.32
N VAL A 263 15.84 -13.37 -3.62
CA VAL A 263 15.05 -12.70 -4.66
C VAL A 263 13.54 -12.88 -4.46
N ARG A 264 13.09 -14.03 -3.92
CA ARG A 264 11.65 -14.22 -3.62
C ARG A 264 11.21 -13.41 -2.42
N PHE A 265 12.03 -13.35 -1.38
CA PHE A 265 11.74 -12.52 -0.21
C PHE A 265 11.76 -11.02 -0.54
N GLU A 266 12.70 -10.55 -1.37
CA GLU A 266 12.71 -9.17 -1.88
C GLU A 266 11.41 -8.84 -2.64
N LYS A 267 10.89 -9.78 -3.44
CA LYS A 267 9.61 -9.61 -4.14
C LYS A 267 8.43 -9.62 -3.17
N ALA A 268 8.45 -10.48 -2.14
CA ALA A 268 7.41 -10.50 -1.12
C ALA A 268 7.35 -9.17 -0.36
N GLU A 269 8.51 -8.64 0.04
CA GLU A 269 8.64 -7.30 0.64
C GLU A 269 8.07 -6.20 -0.26
N CYS A 270 8.28 -6.30 -1.58
CA CYS A 270 7.71 -5.36 -2.53
C CYS A 270 6.17 -5.41 -2.57
N VAL A 271 5.54 -6.55 -2.29
CA VAL A 271 4.08 -6.70 -2.26
C VAL A 271 3.50 -6.19 -0.94
N TYR A 272 4.21 -6.36 0.18
CA TYR A 272 3.74 -5.93 1.50
C TYR A 272 3.85 -4.40 1.69
N LYS A 273 2.80 -3.65 1.34
CA LYS A 273 2.78 -2.17 1.45
C LYS A 273 2.44 -1.65 2.85
N GLY A 274 2.00 -2.51 3.75
CA GLY A 274 1.53 -2.19 5.10
C GLY A 274 0.68 -3.32 5.65
N ASP A 275 0.19 -3.16 6.87
CA ASP A 275 -0.66 -4.17 7.50
C ASP A 275 -1.88 -4.49 6.65
N TYR A 276 -2.39 -5.71 6.80
CA TYR A 276 -3.60 -6.16 6.10
C TYR A 276 -4.84 -5.43 6.61
N LEU A 277 -5.61 -4.83 5.69
CA LEU A 277 -6.83 -4.06 5.96
C LEU A 277 -6.69 -3.10 7.16
N PRO A 278 -5.74 -2.15 7.13
CA PRO A 278 -5.42 -1.29 8.26
C PRO A 278 -6.55 -0.31 8.61
N GLU A 279 -7.49 -0.06 7.68
CA GLU A 279 -8.68 0.76 7.94
C GLU A 279 -9.71 0.03 8.82
N GLU A 280 -9.67 -1.30 8.90
CA GLU A 280 -10.58 -2.13 9.70
C GLU A 280 -10.01 -2.41 11.10
N ARG A 281 -9.47 -1.37 11.76
CA ARG A 281 -8.67 -1.52 13.00
C ARG A 281 -9.40 -2.29 14.11
N TYR A 282 -10.69 -2.03 14.30
CA TYR A 282 -11.52 -2.59 15.37
C TYR A 282 -12.38 -3.77 14.91
N ALA A 283 -12.09 -4.32 13.74
CA ALA A 283 -12.89 -5.37 13.15
C ALA A 283 -12.27 -6.74 13.47
N ASP A 284 -12.90 -7.46 14.40
CA ASP A 284 -12.36 -8.75 14.89
C ASP A 284 -12.25 -9.81 13.79
N TRP A 285 -13.11 -9.75 12.77
CA TRP A 285 -13.15 -10.71 11.67
C TRP A 285 -11.91 -10.71 10.77
N CYS A 286 -11.03 -9.70 10.84
CA CYS A 286 -9.74 -9.70 10.14
C CYS A 286 -8.53 -9.52 11.07
N ALA A 287 -8.73 -9.47 12.38
CA ALA A 287 -7.64 -9.24 13.33
C ALA A 287 -6.62 -10.39 13.31
N GLU A 288 -7.09 -11.64 13.34
CA GLU A 288 -6.23 -12.83 13.30
C GLU A 288 -5.43 -12.91 11.99
N GLU A 289 -6.09 -12.73 10.85
CA GLU A 289 -5.41 -12.78 9.55
C GLU A 289 -4.41 -11.64 9.39
N ARG A 290 -4.72 -10.44 9.91
CA ARG A 290 -3.78 -9.31 9.93
C ARG A 290 -2.52 -9.65 10.72
N GLU A 291 -2.69 -10.23 11.91
CA GLU A 291 -1.54 -10.59 12.74
C GLU A 291 -0.72 -11.71 12.11
N ARG A 292 -1.37 -12.75 11.56
CA ARG A 292 -0.69 -13.84 10.84
C ARG A 292 0.16 -13.31 9.68
N LEU A 293 -0.40 -12.43 8.85
CA LEU A 293 0.33 -11.86 7.70
C LEU A 293 1.46 -10.91 8.14
N ARG A 294 1.29 -10.22 9.27
CA ARG A 294 2.34 -9.40 9.89
C ARG A 294 3.49 -10.26 10.42
N GLU A 295 3.22 -11.40 11.05
CA GLU A 295 4.26 -12.33 11.48
C GLU A 295 5.05 -12.86 10.28
N ILE A 296 4.37 -13.26 9.21
CA ILE A 296 5.03 -13.69 7.96
C ILE A 296 5.89 -12.56 7.39
N HIS A 297 5.44 -11.30 7.48
CA HIS A 297 6.24 -10.15 7.06
C HIS A 297 7.54 -10.02 7.86
N PHE A 298 7.50 -10.20 9.18
CA PHE A 298 8.71 -10.22 9.99
C PHE A 298 9.62 -11.41 9.66
N GLU A 299 9.07 -12.59 9.34
CA GLU A 299 9.86 -13.71 8.83
C GLU A 299 10.57 -13.35 7.51
N VAL A 300 9.86 -12.78 6.54
CA VAL A 300 10.43 -12.29 5.27
C VAL A 300 11.60 -11.35 5.54
N LEU A 301 11.43 -10.36 6.42
CA LEU A 301 12.48 -9.44 6.80
C LEU A 301 13.69 -10.14 7.44
N GLY A 302 13.45 -11.12 8.33
CA GLY A 302 14.50 -11.93 8.95
C GLY A 302 15.33 -12.69 7.91
N HIS A 303 14.67 -13.41 7.01
CA HIS A 303 15.31 -14.14 5.91
C HIS A 303 16.12 -13.21 4.99
N MET A 304 15.61 -12.02 4.69
CA MET A 304 16.35 -11.03 3.90
C MET A 304 17.59 -10.53 4.63
N VAL A 305 17.47 -10.21 5.92
CA VAL A 305 18.58 -9.74 6.76
C VAL A 305 19.68 -10.80 6.82
N ASP A 306 19.33 -12.06 7.08
CA ASP A 306 20.29 -13.17 7.14
C ASP A 306 20.96 -13.42 5.78
N GLY A 307 20.18 -13.33 4.69
CA GLY A 307 20.70 -13.44 3.33
C GLY A 307 21.72 -12.34 2.98
N TYR A 308 21.43 -11.09 3.32
CA TYR A 308 22.35 -9.97 3.08
C TYR A 308 23.58 -10.02 3.99
N LEU A 309 23.41 -10.37 5.27
CA LEU A 309 24.54 -10.57 6.19
C LEU A 309 25.49 -11.64 5.66
N SER A 310 24.97 -12.78 5.23
CA SER A 310 25.75 -13.87 4.66
C SER A 310 26.44 -13.47 3.34
N GLY A 311 25.83 -12.54 2.60
CA GLY A 311 26.38 -11.96 1.37
C GLY A 311 27.35 -10.80 1.58
N GLY A 312 27.55 -10.33 2.82
CA GLY A 312 28.38 -9.17 3.14
C GLY A 312 27.74 -7.80 2.83
N ASP A 313 26.47 -7.76 2.43
CA ASP A 313 25.73 -6.51 2.16
C ASP A 313 25.17 -5.93 3.46
N HIS A 314 26.07 -5.41 4.29
CA HIS A 314 25.73 -4.85 5.60
C HIS A 314 24.76 -3.65 5.48
N GLU A 315 24.85 -2.86 4.42
CA GLU A 315 23.99 -1.68 4.23
C GLU A 315 22.51 -2.08 4.07
N ARG A 316 22.22 -3.05 3.19
CA ARG A 316 20.85 -3.54 3.02
C ARG A 316 20.34 -4.25 4.26
N ALA A 317 21.17 -5.08 4.90
CA ALA A 317 20.81 -5.73 6.16
C ALA A 317 20.42 -4.69 7.24
N MET A 318 21.22 -3.63 7.41
CA MET A 318 20.93 -2.56 8.36
C MET A 318 19.63 -1.82 8.03
N ARG A 319 19.34 -1.56 6.75
CA ARG A 319 18.09 -0.92 6.30
C ARG A 319 16.88 -1.73 6.77
N TYR A 320 16.88 -3.04 6.53
CA TYR A 320 15.75 -3.90 6.90
C TYR A 320 15.67 -4.17 8.40
N CYS A 321 16.80 -4.26 9.12
CA CYS A 321 16.78 -4.30 10.58
C CYS A 321 16.12 -3.05 11.18
N ARG A 322 16.47 -1.85 10.69
CA ARG A 322 15.87 -0.60 11.15
C ARG A 322 14.37 -0.53 10.82
N LEU A 323 13.97 -1.00 9.64
CA LEU A 323 12.56 -1.09 9.27
C LEU A 323 11.79 -1.99 10.25
N ALA A 324 12.28 -3.21 10.50
CA ALA A 324 11.65 -4.14 11.42
C ALA A 324 11.54 -3.54 12.84
N LEU A 325 12.63 -2.98 13.36
CA LEU A 325 12.70 -2.43 14.72
C LEU A 325 11.93 -1.12 14.90
N SER A 326 11.61 -0.42 13.81
CA SER A 326 10.70 0.73 13.87
C SER A 326 9.23 0.31 14.03
N ARG A 327 8.90 -0.94 13.69
CA ARG A 327 7.56 -1.51 13.78
C ARG A 327 7.39 -2.37 15.02
N GLU A 328 8.35 -3.25 15.27
CA GLU A 328 8.39 -4.12 16.45
C GLU A 328 9.76 -4.02 17.14
N PRO A 329 9.89 -3.10 18.11
CA PRO A 329 11.14 -2.86 18.83
C PRO A 329 11.63 -4.06 19.65
N CYS A 330 10.77 -5.00 20.02
CA CYS A 330 11.14 -6.12 20.90
C CYS A 330 11.77 -7.31 20.17
N ARG A 331 11.94 -7.25 18.85
CA ARG A 331 12.50 -8.37 18.06
C ARG A 331 14.02 -8.41 18.15
N GLU A 332 14.53 -9.19 19.10
CA GLU A 332 15.97 -9.32 19.39
C GLU A 332 16.83 -9.70 18.17
N HIS A 333 16.32 -10.57 17.29
CA HIS A 333 17.04 -10.99 16.08
C HIS A 333 17.53 -9.79 15.25
N PHE A 334 16.68 -8.78 15.03
CA PHE A 334 17.05 -7.60 14.26
C PHE A 334 18.00 -6.67 15.03
N HIS A 335 17.96 -6.67 16.36
CA HIS A 335 18.99 -6.00 17.17
C HIS A 335 20.35 -6.66 16.97
N ARG A 336 20.42 -7.99 17.07
CA ARG A 336 21.67 -8.75 16.87
C ARG A 336 22.25 -8.54 15.48
N ALA A 337 21.43 -8.69 14.45
CA ALA A 337 21.85 -8.45 13.07
C ALA A 337 22.40 -7.01 12.87
N LEU A 338 21.75 -6.01 13.44
CA LEU A 338 22.22 -4.62 13.39
C LEU A 338 23.54 -4.42 14.15
N MET A 339 23.73 -5.09 15.30
CA MET A 339 25.00 -5.07 16.03
C MET A 339 26.14 -5.71 15.23
N ILE A 340 25.88 -6.84 14.58
CA ILE A 340 26.84 -7.52 13.69
C ILE A 340 27.26 -6.58 12.56
N CYS A 341 26.30 -5.98 11.84
CA CYS A 341 26.63 -5.01 10.78
C CYS A 341 27.48 -3.84 11.28
N LEU A 342 27.12 -3.24 12.42
CA LEU A 342 27.86 -2.10 13.00
C LEU A 342 29.29 -2.51 13.38
N ALA A 343 29.46 -3.69 13.99
CA ALA A 343 30.78 -4.21 14.34
C ALA A 343 31.63 -4.50 13.09
N SER A 344 31.05 -5.10 12.05
CA SER A 344 31.72 -5.37 10.77
C SER A 344 32.18 -4.09 10.05
N LEU A 345 31.47 -2.98 10.27
CA LEU A 345 31.83 -1.64 9.74
C LEU A 345 32.78 -0.85 10.67
N GLY A 346 33.30 -1.46 11.74
CA GLY A 346 34.19 -0.81 12.70
C GLY A 346 33.51 0.15 13.68
N GLN A 347 32.18 0.22 13.69
CA GLN A 347 31.37 1.11 14.53
C GLN A 347 31.01 0.42 15.87
N ARG A 348 32.04 0.00 16.61
CA ARG A 348 31.89 -0.80 17.84
C ARG A 348 31.12 -0.07 18.93
N ASP A 349 31.34 1.23 19.10
CA ASP A 349 30.62 2.11 20.02
C ASP A 349 29.10 2.08 19.74
N ARG A 350 28.70 2.15 18.47
CA ARG A 350 27.29 2.10 18.06
C ARG A 350 26.68 0.71 18.24
N ALA A 351 27.45 -0.36 18.06
CA ALA A 351 27.00 -1.71 18.34
C ALA A 351 26.67 -1.89 19.84
N ILE A 352 27.55 -1.42 20.73
CA ILE A 352 27.32 -1.43 22.18
C ILE A 352 26.09 -0.58 22.55
N ALA A 353 25.95 0.61 21.98
CA ALA A 353 24.76 1.44 22.20
C ALA A 353 23.47 0.72 21.74
N ARG A 354 23.53 -0.06 20.65
CA ARG A 354 22.37 -0.85 20.17
C ARG A 354 22.01 -1.99 21.12
N TYR A 355 22.99 -2.65 21.73
CA TYR A 355 22.75 -3.65 22.78
C TYR A 355 21.99 -3.03 23.96
N HIS A 356 22.47 -1.91 24.48
CA HIS A 356 21.80 -1.22 25.59
C HIS A 356 20.38 -0.79 25.23
N ARG A 357 20.14 -0.35 23.99
CA ARG A 357 18.79 -0.04 23.51
C ARG A 357 17.91 -1.29 23.45
N CYS A 358 18.44 -2.44 23.02
CA CYS A 358 17.74 -3.73 23.04
C CYS A 358 17.26 -4.05 24.46
N ARG A 359 18.21 -4.08 25.39
CA ARG A 359 17.95 -4.38 26.80
C ARG A 359 16.91 -3.45 27.42
N GLN A 360 17.02 -2.15 27.15
CA GLN A 360 16.07 -1.15 27.65
C GLN A 360 14.65 -1.42 27.15
N VAL A 361 14.48 -1.69 25.85
CA VAL A 361 13.17 -1.92 25.23
C VAL A 361 12.55 -3.22 25.73
N LEU A 362 13.31 -4.33 25.75
CA LEU A 362 12.80 -5.61 26.26
C LEU A 362 12.37 -5.50 27.73
N LYS A 363 13.16 -4.78 28.54
CA LYS A 363 12.83 -4.60 29.95
C LYS A 363 11.56 -3.78 30.14
N ALA A 364 11.39 -2.72 29.34
CA ALA A 364 10.25 -1.81 29.45
C ALA A 364 8.95 -2.44 28.94
N GLU A 365 8.97 -3.13 27.81
CA GLU A 365 7.78 -3.64 27.14
C GLU A 365 7.39 -5.06 27.60
N LEU A 366 8.38 -5.91 27.90
CA LEU A 366 8.16 -7.33 28.19
C LEU A 366 8.64 -7.75 29.60
N GLY A 367 9.37 -6.89 30.32
CA GLY A 367 9.90 -7.21 31.65
C GLY A 367 11.08 -8.19 31.66
N VAL A 368 11.56 -8.62 30.49
CA VAL A 368 12.61 -9.64 30.34
C VAL A 368 13.98 -9.02 30.07
N GLU A 369 15.05 -9.78 30.34
CA GLU A 369 16.41 -9.45 29.88
C GLU A 369 16.67 -10.06 28.48
N PRO A 370 17.68 -9.57 27.72
CA PRO A 370 18.05 -10.14 26.43
C PRO A 370 18.40 -11.64 26.50
N SER A 371 18.18 -12.35 25.41
CA SER A 371 18.57 -13.76 25.31
C SER A 371 20.10 -13.94 25.34
N PRO A 372 20.62 -15.13 25.74
CA PRO A 372 22.07 -15.38 25.78
C PRO A 372 22.78 -15.16 24.44
N GLU A 373 22.09 -15.36 23.32
CA GLU A 373 22.61 -15.07 21.98
C GLU A 373 22.81 -13.57 21.73
N THR A 374 22.06 -12.71 22.43
CA THR A 374 22.17 -11.24 22.35
C THR A 374 23.27 -10.70 23.26
N GLU A 375 23.64 -11.43 24.32
CA GLU A 375 24.68 -11.05 25.28
C GLU A 375 26.11 -11.42 24.82
N ARG A 376 26.25 -12.27 23.80
CA ARG A 376 27.52 -12.65 23.16
C ARG A 376 27.97 -11.61 22.14
#